data_AF-A0A3D5XAC0-F1
#
_entry.id   AF-A0A3D5XAC0-F1
#
_cell.length_a   1.000
_cell.length_b   1.000
_cell.length_c   1.000
_cell.angle_alpha   90.00
_cell.angle_beta   90.00
_cell.angle_gamma   90.00
#
_symmetry.space_group_name_H-M   'P 1'
#
loop_
_entity.id
_entity.type
_entity.pdbx_description
1 polymer ?
#
loop_
_entity_poly.entity_id
_entity_poly.type
_entity_poly.pdbx_seq_one_letter_code
_entity_poly.pdbx_strand_id
1 'polypeptide(L)'
;MKTAMNKSLSQKLMIAFASIAIVFALNSCGGAAKQAETETTTTKEEAFKDITKYPIPTAFEIIKMLDKAGASYILSLNNPVENVDKYFTEKSKALNLGVYGADLSYASTS
;
A
#
# COMPACT_ATOMS: atom_id res chain seq x y z
N MET A 1 -62.83 -17.72 33.89
CA MET A 1 -61.46 -17.67 34.46
C MET A 1 -60.39 -18.40 33.60
N LYS A 2 -60.60 -18.67 32.29
CA LYS A 2 -59.60 -19.34 31.41
C LYS A 2 -58.83 -18.38 30.48
N THR A 3 -59.33 -17.17 30.24
CA THR A 3 -58.74 -16.19 29.31
C THR A 3 -57.60 -15.37 29.90
N ALA A 4 -57.55 -15.17 31.22
CA ALA A 4 -56.47 -14.41 31.88
C ALA A 4 -55.15 -15.18 31.97
N MET A 5 -55.21 -16.51 32.17
CA MET A 5 -54.03 -17.37 32.33
C MET A 5 -53.29 -17.61 31.00
N ASN A 6 -53.99 -17.56 29.86
CA ASN A 6 -53.38 -17.72 28.54
C ASN A 6 -52.66 -16.43 28.06
N LYS A 7 -53.11 -15.26 28.55
CA LYS A 7 -52.50 -13.96 28.25
C LYS A 7 -51.19 -13.75 29.01
N SER A 8 -51.10 -14.19 30.27
CA SER A 8 -49.84 -14.14 31.04
C SER A 8 -48.81 -15.17 30.57
N LEU A 9 -49.27 -16.30 30.01
CA LEU A 9 -48.41 -17.30 29.38
C LEU A 9 -47.86 -16.81 28.03
N SER A 10 -48.70 -16.19 27.19
CA SER A 10 -48.28 -15.56 25.93
C SER A 10 -47.34 -14.37 26.16
N GLN A 11 -47.54 -13.59 27.23
CA GLN A 11 -46.66 -12.48 27.60
C GLN A 11 -45.29 -12.97 28.12
N LYS A 12 -45.25 -14.04 28.92
CA LYS A 12 -43.99 -14.68 29.34
C LYS A 12 -43.25 -15.30 28.15
N LEU A 13 -43.97 -15.85 27.18
CA LEU A 13 -43.40 -16.41 25.95
C LEU A 13 -42.81 -15.29 25.05
N MET A 14 -43.50 -14.17 24.91
CA MET A 14 -42.98 -12.97 24.21
C MET A 14 -41.71 -12.40 24.87
N ILE A 15 -41.68 -12.32 26.21
CA ILE A 15 -40.50 -11.82 26.94
C ILE A 15 -39.31 -12.79 26.79
N ALA A 16 -39.56 -14.10 26.81
CA ALA A 16 -38.52 -15.10 26.59
C ALA A 16 -37.92 -15.02 25.17
N PHE A 17 -38.76 -14.84 24.15
CA PHE A 17 -38.31 -14.64 22.77
C PHE A 17 -37.53 -13.32 22.58
N ALA A 18 -37.96 -12.23 23.25
CA ALA A 18 -37.23 -10.96 23.22
C ALA A 18 -35.86 -11.05 23.90
N SER A 19 -35.72 -11.79 25.00
CA SER A 19 -34.43 -12.01 25.66
C SER A 19 -33.44 -12.81 24.80
N ILE A 20 -33.93 -13.78 24.03
CA ILE A 20 -33.08 -14.58 23.13
C ILE A 20 -32.59 -13.73 21.95
N ALA A 21 -33.44 -12.86 21.39
CA ALA A 21 -33.07 -11.96 20.30
C ALA A 21 -31.99 -10.93 20.72
N ILE A 22 -32.01 -10.46 21.97
CA ILE A 22 -31.03 -9.51 22.51
C ILE A 22 -29.64 -10.16 22.66
N VAL A 23 -29.56 -11.43 23.05
CA VAL A 23 -28.28 -12.16 23.18
C VAL A 23 -27.63 -12.42 21.81
N PHE A 24 -28.42 -12.64 20.76
CA PHE A 24 -27.91 -12.73 19.38
C PHE A 24 -27.41 -11.39 18.84
N ALA A 25 -28.06 -10.27 19.19
CA ALA A 25 -27.64 -8.94 18.75
C ALA A 25 -26.30 -8.49 19.35
N LEU A 26 -25.98 -8.90 20.58
CA LEU A 26 -24.72 -8.54 21.26
C LEU A 26 -23.50 -9.32 20.73
N ASN A 27 -23.68 -10.48 20.10
CA ASN A 27 -22.59 -11.24 19.47
C ASN A 27 -22.27 -10.78 18.03
N SER A 28 -23.08 -9.86 17.47
CA SER A 28 -22.89 -9.34 16.11
C SER A 28 -22.11 -8.02 16.05
N CYS A 29 -21.54 -7.56 17.17
CA CYS A 29 -20.66 -6.38 17.24
C CYS A 29 -19.28 -6.77 17.77
N GLY A 30 -18.53 -7.52 16.94
CA GLY A 30 -17.16 -7.93 17.24
C GLY A 30 -16.42 -8.58 16.06
N GLY A 31 -16.92 -8.38 14.83
CA GLY A 31 -16.44 -9.08 13.63
C GLY A 31 -16.00 -8.15 12.52
N ALA A 32 -15.05 -7.23 12.80
CA ALA A 32 -14.19 -6.71 11.75
C ALA A 32 -13.07 -7.74 11.52
N ALA A 33 -13.40 -8.79 10.79
CA ALA A 33 -12.41 -9.69 10.21
C ALA A 33 -11.55 -8.88 9.23
N LYS A 34 -10.43 -8.34 9.71
CA LYS A 34 -9.28 -8.04 8.86
C LYS A 34 -8.71 -9.38 8.42
N GLN A 35 -9.16 -9.83 7.25
CA GLN A 35 -8.36 -10.69 6.40
C GLN A 35 -7.29 -9.83 5.71
N ALA A 36 -6.11 -10.41 5.48
CA ALA A 36 -4.88 -9.85 4.89
C ALA A 36 -3.97 -9.13 5.92
N GLU A 37 -2.71 -9.50 6.15
CA GLU A 37 -1.74 -10.32 5.40
C GLU A 37 -0.89 -11.12 6.41
N THR A 38 -0.53 -12.36 6.05
CA THR A 38 0.72 -12.94 6.53
C THR A 38 1.84 -12.02 6.01
N GLU A 39 2.32 -11.12 6.84
CA GLU A 39 3.59 -10.45 6.61
C GLU A 39 4.65 -11.55 6.58
N THR A 40 4.95 -12.02 5.38
CA THR A 40 6.20 -12.72 5.13
C THR A 40 7.24 -11.65 5.37
N THR A 41 7.95 -11.71 6.50
CA THR A 41 9.09 -10.86 6.79
C THR A 41 10.20 -11.23 5.81
N THR A 42 10.04 -10.87 4.53
CA THR A 42 11.09 -10.96 3.54
C THR A 42 12.19 -10.05 4.03
N THR A 43 13.33 -10.64 4.36
CA THR A 43 14.51 -9.86 4.74
C THR A 43 14.85 -8.91 3.61
N LYS A 44 15.35 -7.71 3.91
CA LYS A 44 15.65 -6.70 2.88
C LYS A 44 16.56 -7.27 1.80
N GLU A 45 17.45 -8.18 2.18
CA GLU A 45 18.33 -8.93 1.30
C GLU A 45 17.59 -9.85 0.33
N GLU A 46 16.57 -10.59 0.78
CA GLU A 46 15.76 -11.47 -0.07
C GLU A 46 14.90 -10.67 -1.04
N ALA A 47 14.30 -9.57 -0.58
CA ALA A 47 13.53 -8.66 -1.43
C ALA A 47 14.42 -8.01 -2.50
N PHE A 48 15.63 -7.58 -2.12
CA PHE A 48 16.59 -7.02 -3.06
C PHE A 48 17.02 -8.06 -4.10
N LYS A 49 17.29 -9.29 -3.66
CA LYS A 49 17.72 -10.40 -4.53
C LYS A 49 16.66 -10.79 -5.56
N ASP A 50 15.39 -10.80 -5.17
CA ASP A 50 14.27 -11.04 -6.08
C ASP A 50 14.07 -9.91 -7.09
N ILE A 51 14.25 -8.64 -6.67
CA ILE A 51 14.18 -7.47 -7.56
C ILE A 51 15.37 -7.45 -8.54
N THR A 52 16.57 -7.85 -8.10
CA THR A 52 17.79 -7.90 -8.93
C THR A 52 17.93 -9.19 -9.75
N LYS A 53 16.92 -10.07 -9.74
CA LYS A 53 16.93 -11.32 -10.51
C LYS A 53 17.04 -11.06 -12.02
N TYR A 54 16.60 -9.88 -12.45
CA TYR A 54 16.89 -9.35 -13.78
C TYR A 54 18.14 -8.47 -13.69
N PRO A 55 19.12 -8.63 -14.60
CA PRO A 55 20.27 -7.73 -14.65
C PRO A 55 19.79 -6.34 -15.04
N ILE A 56 19.56 -5.49 -14.04
CA ILE A 56 19.30 -4.06 -14.26
C ILE A 56 20.67 -3.43 -14.54
N PRO A 57 20.89 -2.88 -15.74
CA PRO A 57 22.14 -2.20 -16.04
C PRO A 57 22.33 -1.04 -15.07
N THR A 58 23.59 -0.80 -14.71
CA THR A 58 23.97 0.36 -13.92
C THR A 58 23.63 1.65 -14.67
N ALA A 59 23.46 2.77 -13.95
CA ALA A 59 23.22 4.06 -14.56
C ALA A 59 24.27 4.41 -15.64
N PHE A 60 25.53 4.06 -15.40
CA PHE A 60 26.62 4.26 -16.35
C PHE A 60 26.49 3.42 -17.63
N GLU A 61 26.03 2.17 -17.51
CA GLU A 61 25.79 1.31 -18.68
C GLU A 61 24.64 1.83 -19.52
N ILE A 62 23.55 2.31 -18.89
CA ILE A 62 22.43 2.94 -19.58
C ILE A 62 22.91 4.18 -20.37
N ILE A 63 23.72 5.03 -19.73
CA ILE A 63 24.27 6.23 -20.37
C ILE A 63 25.14 5.85 -21.57
N LYS A 64 26.02 4.85 -21.44
CA LYS A 64 26.82 4.34 -22.57
C LYS A 64 25.99 3.77 -23.71
N MET A 65 24.86 3.12 -23.40
CA MET A 65 23.95 2.59 -24.41
C MET A 65 23.25 3.72 -25.17
N LEU A 66 22.84 4.78 -24.47
CA LEU A 66 22.25 5.99 -25.08
C LEU A 66 23.24 6.69 -26.02
N ASP A 67 24.48 6.89 -25.58
CA ASP A 67 25.57 7.45 -26.39
C ASP A 67 25.85 6.60 -27.65
N LYS A 68 26.03 5.28 -27.48
CA LYS A 68 26.20 4.36 -28.62
C LYS A 68 25.02 4.35 -29.59
N ALA A 69 23.81 4.58 -29.09
CA ALA A 69 22.61 4.67 -29.92
C ALA A 69 22.51 6.01 -30.68
N GLY A 70 23.41 6.97 -30.42
CA GLY A 70 23.36 8.31 -31.01
C GLY A 70 22.16 9.12 -30.53
N ALA A 71 21.59 8.76 -29.37
CA ALA A 71 20.44 9.46 -28.81
C ALA A 71 20.89 10.86 -28.36
N SER A 72 20.38 11.90 -29.01
CA SER A 72 20.64 13.27 -28.58
C SER A 72 20.03 13.53 -27.21
N TYR A 73 20.66 14.43 -26.45
CA TYR A 73 20.09 14.93 -25.20
C TYR A 73 18.73 15.55 -25.42
N ILE A 74 17.74 15.13 -24.63
CA ILE A 74 16.40 15.71 -24.61
C ILE A 74 16.18 16.35 -23.24
N LEU A 75 16.27 17.68 -23.18
CA LEU A 75 16.13 18.45 -21.94
C LEU A 75 14.81 18.17 -21.19
N SER A 76 13.74 17.83 -21.90
CA SER A 76 12.43 17.53 -21.31
C SER A 76 12.33 16.17 -20.63
N LEU A 77 13.36 15.31 -20.71
CA LEU A 77 13.38 14.01 -20.01
C LEU A 77 13.87 14.10 -18.56
N ASN A 78 14.48 15.22 -18.16
CA ASN A 78 14.95 15.41 -16.79
C ASN A 78 13.79 15.59 -15.82
N ASN A 79 14.06 15.41 -14.53
CA ASN A 79 13.10 15.67 -13.47
C ASN A 79 12.72 17.18 -13.44
N PRO A 80 11.43 17.53 -13.63
CA PRO A 80 10.99 18.94 -13.59
C PRO A 80 11.24 19.60 -12.23
N VAL A 81 11.64 20.87 -12.25
CA VAL A 81 11.94 21.64 -11.01
C VAL A 81 10.70 21.84 -10.14
N GLU A 82 9.51 21.85 -10.75
CA GLU A 82 8.21 21.96 -10.08
C GLU A 82 7.93 20.76 -9.16
N ASN A 83 8.69 19.65 -9.31
CA ASN A 83 8.58 18.51 -8.40
C ASN A 83 9.24 18.76 -7.03
N VAL A 84 9.87 19.90 -6.78
CA VAL A 84 10.54 20.20 -5.50
C VAL A 84 9.64 19.95 -4.29
N ASP A 85 8.37 20.35 -4.38
CA ASP A 85 7.40 20.16 -3.32
C ASP A 85 7.03 18.68 -3.13
N LYS A 86 7.28 17.79 -4.09
CA LYS A 86 6.99 16.36 -3.93
C LYS A 86 7.99 15.65 -3.00
N TYR A 87 9.11 16.30 -2.65
CA TYR A 87 10.20 15.69 -1.87
C TYR A 87 10.32 16.26 -0.45
N PHE A 88 9.26 16.13 0.36
CA PHE A 88 9.23 16.68 1.72
C PHE A 88 10.00 15.88 2.77
N THR A 89 9.90 14.55 2.74
CA THR A 89 10.54 13.66 3.73
C THR A 89 12.03 13.47 3.43
N GLU A 90 12.84 13.15 4.44
CA GLU A 90 14.27 12.87 4.23
C GLU A 90 14.51 11.76 3.21
N LYS A 91 13.70 10.69 3.27
CA LYS A 91 13.73 9.61 2.28
C LYS A 91 13.50 10.13 0.85
N SER A 92 12.49 10.99 0.67
CA SER A 92 12.19 11.54 -0.65
C SER A 92 13.26 12.54 -1.13
N LYS A 93 13.89 13.30 -0.22
CA LYS A 93 15.02 14.18 -0.57
C LYS A 93 16.25 13.38 -0.99
N ALA A 94 16.56 12.30 -0.28
CA ALA A 94 17.64 11.38 -0.65
C ALA A 94 17.39 10.74 -2.03
N LEU A 95 16.14 10.41 -2.34
CA LEU A 95 15.76 9.94 -3.66
C LEU A 95 15.96 11.01 -4.74
N ASN A 96 15.49 12.24 -4.50
CA ASN A 96 15.68 13.36 -5.44
C ASN A 96 17.16 13.65 -5.70
N LEU A 97 18.02 13.52 -4.69
CA LEU A 97 19.46 13.67 -4.85
C LEU A 97 20.03 12.62 -5.83
N GLY A 98 19.56 11.37 -5.76
CA GLY A 98 19.94 10.33 -6.72
C GLY A 98 19.45 10.63 -8.13
N VAL A 99 18.20 11.09 -8.27
CA VAL A 99 17.63 11.50 -9.57
C VAL A 99 18.43 12.66 -10.17
N TYR A 100 18.76 13.68 -9.38
CA TYR A 100 19.60 14.80 -9.83
C TYR A 100 20.98 14.34 -10.31
N GLY A 101 21.61 13.39 -9.62
CA GLY A 101 22.87 12.81 -10.07
C GLY A 101 22.77 12.08 -11.41
N ALA A 102 21.64 11.41 -11.66
CA ALA A 102 21.37 10.76 -12.95
C ALA A 102 21.15 11.79 -14.07
N ASP A 103 20.33 12.83 -13.84
CA ASP A 103 20.08 13.91 -14.80
C ASP A 103 21.39 14.63 -15.17
N LEU A 104 22.25 14.92 -14.18
CA LEU A 104 23.56 15.54 -14.42
C LEU A 104 24.47 14.63 -15.26
N SER A 105 24.51 13.34 -14.95
CA SER A 105 25.31 12.37 -15.70
C SER A 105 24.83 12.22 -17.14
N TYR A 106 23.52 12.25 -17.35
CA TYR A 106 22.90 12.22 -18.68
C TYR A 106 23.24 13.49 -19.48
N ALA A 107 23.11 14.67 -18.87
CA ALA A 107 23.46 15.94 -19.49
C ALA A 107 24.96 16.07 -19.79
N SER A 108 25.84 15.52 -18.94
CA SER A 108 27.30 15.61 -19.11
C SER A 108 27.89 14.67 -20.16
N THR A 109 27.15 13.65 -20.60
CA THR A 109 27.65 12.66 -21.57
C THR A 109 27.24 12.98 -23.01
N SER A 110 26.35 13.96 -23.20
CA SER A 110 25.82 14.35 -24.51
C SER A 110 26.60 15.47 -25.17
#